data_AF-A0A8J7BBC2-F1
#
_entry.id   AF-A0A8J7BBC2-F1
#
_cell.length_a   1.000
_cell.length_b   1.000
_cell.length_c   1.000
_cell.angle_alpha   90.00
_cell.angle_beta   90.00
_cell.angle_gamma   90.00
#
_symmetry.space_group_name_H-M   'P 1'
#
loop_
_entity.id
_entity.type
_entity.pdbx_description
1 polymer ?
#
loop_
_entity_poly.entity_id
_entity_poly.type
_entity_poly.pdbx_seq_one_letter_code
_entity_poly.pdbx_strand_id
1 'polypeptide(L)'
;MLPLFYQAHLQQCLSPRHYLLVNLLVLLLQWHKQVRLERLAATLPLPIRFEGRRRCLQRLFSSPQLHIDTLWLPLVGYLLSCQFRVGQTLYLVLDRTQ
;
A
#
# COMPACT_ATOMS: atom_id res chain seq x y z
N MET A 1 -7.93 -5.23 8.97
CA MET A 1 -7.93 -3.79 8.68
C MET A 1 -6.54 -3.21 8.93
N LEU A 2 -6.12 -2.17 8.20
CA LEU A 2 -4.83 -1.51 8.45
C LEU A 2 -4.82 -0.87 9.84
N PRO A 3 -3.72 -0.96 10.61
CA PRO A 3 -3.59 -0.23 11.87
C PRO A 3 -3.79 1.28 11.70
N LEU A 4 -4.31 1.96 12.73
CA LEU A 4 -4.62 3.40 12.71
C LEU A 4 -3.44 4.27 12.26
N PHE A 5 -2.23 3.89 12.68
CA PHE A 5 -0.98 4.53 12.27
C PHE A 5 -0.83 4.61 10.74
N TYR A 6 -1.02 3.48 10.04
CA TYR A 6 -0.93 3.44 8.58
C TYR A 6 -2.09 4.22 7.93
N GLN A 7 -3.29 4.18 8.53
CA GLN A 7 -4.44 4.92 8.01
C GLN A 7 -4.17 6.43 8.03
N ALA A 8 -3.67 6.97 9.14
CA ALA A 8 -3.39 8.39 9.30
C ALA A 8 -2.38 8.89 8.24
N HIS A 9 -1.28 8.15 8.04
CA HIS A 9 -0.27 8.52 7.04
C HIS A 9 -0.81 8.38 5.60
N LEU A 10 -1.45 7.26 5.27
CA LEU A 10 -1.96 7.03 3.92
C LEU A 10 -3.06 8.00 3.51
N GLN A 11 -3.89 8.46 4.45
CA GLN A 11 -4.92 9.49 4.18
C GLN A 11 -4.32 10.86 3.86
N GLN A 12 -3.14 11.17 4.39
CA GLN A 12 -2.43 12.42 4.09
C GLN A 12 -1.74 12.36 2.72
N CYS A 13 -1.22 11.20 2.33
CA CYS A 13 -0.45 11.02 1.10
C CYS A 13 -1.30 10.69 -0.14
N LEU A 14 -2.48 10.07 0.03
CA LEU A 14 -3.30 9.56 -1.06
C LEU A 14 -4.60 10.34 -1.22
N SER A 15 -5.09 10.45 -2.45
CA SER A 15 -6.46 10.92 -2.66
C SER A 15 -7.48 9.93 -2.07
N PRO A 16 -8.69 10.37 -1.69
CA PRO A 16 -9.70 9.49 -1.07
C PRO A 16 -9.99 8.23 -1.87
N ARG A 17 -10.01 8.35 -3.20
CA ARG A 17 -10.20 7.22 -4.11
C ARG A 17 -9.04 6.24 -4.07
N HIS A 18 -7.79 6.72 -4.12
CA HIS A 18 -6.62 5.85 -4.05
C HIS A 18 -6.52 5.19 -2.68
N TYR A 19 -6.80 5.93 -1.60
CA TYR A 19 -6.84 5.39 -0.25
C TYR A 19 -7.83 4.21 -0.10
N LEU A 20 -9.06 4.36 -0.61
CA LEU A 20 -10.05 3.27 -0.59
C LEU A 20 -9.60 2.07 -1.41
N LEU A 21 -9.03 2.29 -2.60
CA LEU A 21 -8.51 1.22 -3.44
C LEU A 21 -7.34 0.49 -2.78
N VAL A 22 -6.41 1.19 -2.14
CA VAL A 22 -5.29 0.59 -1.39
C VAL A 22 -5.82 -0.24 -0.23
N ASN A 23 -6.81 0.25 0.53
CA ASN A 23 -7.42 -0.54 1.61
C ASN A 23 -8.07 -1.83 1.11
N LEU A 24 -8.86 -1.75 0.03
CA LEU A 24 -9.45 -2.93 -0.59
C LEU A 24 -8.38 -3.91 -1.06
N LEU A 25 -7.31 -3.40 -1.67
CA LEU A 25 -6.22 -4.20 -2.19
C LEU A 25 -5.47 -4.94 -1.07
N VAL A 26 -5.17 -4.25 0.03
CA VAL A 26 -4.55 -4.87 1.22
C VAL A 26 -5.43 -5.98 1.78
N LEU A 27 -6.75 -5.76 1.88
CA LEU A 27 -7.69 -6.79 2.34
C LEU A 27 -7.70 -8.01 1.41
N LEU A 28 -7.72 -7.79 0.09
CA LEU A 28 -7.68 -8.87 -0.90
C LEU A 28 -6.37 -9.66 -0.83
N LEU A 29 -5.24 -8.98 -0.65
CA LEU A 29 -3.93 -9.62 -0.49
C LEU A 29 -3.87 -10.46 0.78
N GLN A 30 -4.40 -9.94 1.90
CA GLN A 30 -4.47 -10.67 3.17
C GLN A 30 -5.33 -11.93 3.06
N TRP A 31 -6.44 -11.85 2.32
CA TRP A 31 -7.36 -12.97 2.14
C TRP A 31 -6.85 -14.03 1.16
N HIS A 32 -6.44 -13.62 -0.04
CA HIS A 32 -6.11 -14.53 -1.12
C HIS A 32 -4.65 -14.98 -1.12
N LYS A 33 -3.74 -14.24 -0.46
CA LYS A 33 -2.29 -14.49 -0.42
C LYS A 33 -1.65 -14.68 -1.80
N GLN A 34 -2.28 -14.14 -2.85
CA GLN A 34 -1.85 -14.22 -4.24
C GLN A 34 -1.76 -12.83 -4.83
N VAL A 35 -0.59 -12.49 -5.39
CA VAL A 35 -0.30 -11.15 -5.92
C VAL A 35 -0.52 -11.07 -7.43
N ARG A 36 -1.07 -12.12 -8.06
CA ARG A 36 -1.35 -12.12 -9.51
C ARG A 36 -2.43 -11.09 -9.85
N LEU A 37 -2.12 -10.20 -10.78
CA LEU A 37 -3.02 -9.11 -11.18
C LEU A 37 -4.39 -9.63 -11.65
N GLU A 38 -4.42 -10.74 -12.37
CA GLU A 38 -5.65 -11.36 -12.86
C GLU A 38 -6.54 -11.83 -11.71
N ARG A 39 -5.92 -12.41 -10.68
CA ARG A 39 -6.64 -12.88 -9.48
C ARG A 39 -7.19 -11.70 -8.69
N LEU A 40 -6.36 -10.68 -8.46
CA LEU A 40 -6.79 -9.45 -7.80
C LEU A 40 -7.94 -8.77 -8.56
N ALA A 41 -7.86 -8.69 -9.89
CA ALA A 41 -8.91 -8.11 -10.72
C ALA A 41 -10.21 -8.93 -10.68
N ALA A 42 -10.12 -10.26 -10.58
CA ALA A 42 -11.28 -11.14 -10.47
C ALA A 42 -12.01 -10.98 -9.13
N THR A 43 -11.26 -10.78 -8.04
CA THR A 43 -11.78 -10.70 -6.66
C THR A 43 -12.09 -9.26 -6.23
N LEU A 44 -11.68 -8.26 -7.01
CA LEU A 44 -11.94 -6.85 -6.69
C LEU A 44 -13.45 -6.56 -6.69
N PRO A 45 -14.02 -6.08 -5.57
CA PRO A 45 -15.47 -5.87 -5.40
C PRO A 45 -15.89 -4.54 -6.02
N LEU A 46 -15.67 -4.39 -7.32
CA LEU A 46 -16.15 -3.25 -8.11
C LEU A 46 -17.15 -3.75 -9.16
N PRO A 47 -18.34 -3.12 -9.29
CA PRO A 47 -19.35 -3.51 -10.26
C PRO A 47 -19.00 -3.01 -11.67
N ILE A 48 -17.81 -3.38 -12.15
CA ILE A 48 -17.31 -3.03 -13.48
C ILE A 48 -16.76 -4.28 -14.15
N ARG A 49 -16.65 -4.23 -15.49
CA ARG A 49 -16.08 -5.34 -16.29
C ARG A 49 -14.70 -5.73 -15.76
N PHE A 50 -14.37 -7.01 -15.87
CA PHE A 50 -13.07 -7.55 -15.45
C PHE A 50 -11.89 -6.74 -16.01
N GLU A 51 -11.92 -6.40 -17.30
CA GLU A 51 -10.89 -5.57 -17.93
C GLU A 51 -10.79 -4.18 -17.30
N GLY A 52 -11.92 -3.58 -16.90
CA GLY A 52 -11.96 -2.32 -16.18
C GLY A 52 -11.32 -2.42 -14.80
N ARG A 53 -11.58 -3.51 -14.07
CA ARG A 53 -10.92 -3.80 -12.78
C ARG A 53 -9.41 -3.97 -12.95
N ARG A 54 -8.99 -4.71 -13.97
CA ARG A 54 -7.57 -4.88 -14.30
C ARG A 54 -6.89 -3.54 -14.63
N ARG A 55 -7.49 -2.73 -15.50
CA ARG A 55 -6.97 -1.39 -15.83
C ARG A 55 -6.93 -0.46 -14.61
N CYS A 56 -7.92 -0.55 -13.73
CA CYS A 56 -7.96 0.21 -12.46
C CYS A 56 -6.75 -0.14 -11.58
N LEU A 57 -6.50 -1.44 -11.36
CA LEU A 57 -5.34 -1.91 -10.60
C LEU A 57 -4.01 -1.53 -11.26
N GLN A 58 -3.90 -1.65 -12.59
CA GLN A 58 -2.70 -1.22 -13.31
C GLN A 58 -2.42 0.27 -13.13
N ARG A 59 -3.45 1.12 -13.24
CA ARG A 59 -3.31 2.57 -13.01
C ARG A 59 -2.93 2.89 -11.57
N LEU A 60 -3.50 2.15 -10.61
CA LEU A 60 -3.13 2.29 -9.20
C LEU A 60 -1.65 1.99 -9.02
N PHE A 61 -1.17 0.83 -9.46
CA PHE A 61 0.23 0.41 -9.30
C PHE A 61 1.22 1.26 -10.09
N SER A 62 0.77 1.87 -11.19
CA SER A 62 1.59 2.80 -12.00
C SER A 62 1.47 4.25 -11.53
N SER A 63 0.74 4.51 -10.44
CA SER A 63 0.51 5.87 -9.95
C SER A 63 1.78 6.43 -9.30
N PRO A 64 2.16 7.70 -9.60
CA PRO A 64 3.28 8.36 -8.94
C PRO A 64 3.13 8.40 -7.42
N GLN A 65 1.89 8.36 -6.91
CA GLN A 65 1.61 8.40 -5.48
C GLN A 65 2.05 7.15 -4.71
N LEU A 66 2.26 6.01 -5.38
CA LEU A 66 2.71 4.76 -4.75
C LEU A 66 4.20 4.48 -4.95
N HIS A 67 4.97 5.45 -5.49
CA HIS A 67 6.40 5.31 -5.64
C HIS A 67 7.11 5.20 -4.29
N ILE A 68 8.31 4.60 -4.34
CA ILE A 68 9.18 4.44 -3.17
C ILE A 68 9.42 5.79 -2.50
N ASP A 69 9.73 6.82 -3.30
CA ASP A 69 10.11 8.13 -2.80
C ASP A 69 8.91 8.92 -2.22
N THR A 70 7.71 8.68 -2.74
CA THR A 70 6.53 9.47 -2.40
C THR A 70 5.71 8.90 -1.26
N LEU A 71 5.73 7.56 -1.09
CA LEU A 71 4.92 6.87 -0.11
C LEU A 71 5.77 6.08 0.88
N TRP A 72 6.65 5.22 0.37
CA TRP A 72 7.33 4.24 1.21
C TRP A 72 8.41 4.87 2.10
N LEU A 73 9.26 5.75 1.56
CA LEU A 73 10.27 6.46 2.35
C LEU A 73 9.63 7.40 3.39
N PRO A 74 8.63 8.23 3.05
CA PRO A 74 7.90 9.04 4.05
C PRO A 74 7.23 8.19 5.13
N LEU A 75 6.66 7.04 4.78
CA LEU A 75 6.02 6.14 5.74
C LEU A 75 7.04 5.55 6.72
N VAL A 76 8.22 5.15 6.23
CA VAL A 76 9.32 4.69 7.08
C VAL A 76 9.80 5.81 7.99
N GLY A 77 9.99 7.03 7.46
CA GLY A 77 10.37 8.20 8.27
C GLY A 77 9.34 8.50 9.36
N TYR A 78 8.05 8.46 9.02
CA TYR A 78 6.96 8.62 9.98
C TYR A 78 6.99 7.53 11.05
N LEU A 79 7.20 6.26 10.66
CA LEU A 79 7.32 5.14 11.60
C LEU A 79 8.48 5.34 12.57
N LEU A 80 9.64 5.73 12.05
CA LEU A 80 10.82 5.97 12.87
C LEU A 80 10.59 7.07 13.90
N SER A 81 9.94 8.16 13.48
CA SER A 81 9.63 9.29 14.36
C SER A 81 8.60 8.96 15.45
N CYS A 82 7.66 8.04 15.18
CA CYS A 82 6.63 7.67 16.14
C CYS A 82 7.09 6.58 17.12
N GLN A 83 7.97 5.67 16.69
CA GLN A 83 8.33 4.49 17.48
C GLN A 83 9.65 4.63 18.25
N PHE A 84 10.55 5.51 17.81
CA PHE A 84 11.89 5.62 18.40
C PHE A 84 12.21 7.04 18.86
N ARG A 85 13.07 7.14 19.88
CA ARG A 85 13.54 8.43 20.37
C ARG A 85 14.73 8.89 19.55
N VAL A 86 14.84 10.21 19.38
CA VAL A 86 16.02 10.84 18.77
C VAL A 86 17.25 10.49 19.61
N GLY A 87 18.32 10.03 18.94
CA GLY A 87 19.57 9.63 19.57
C GLY A 87 19.67 8.15 19.97
N GLN A 88 18.61 7.36 19.76
CA GLN A 88 18.66 5.91 19.97
C GLN A 88 19.35 5.20 18.80
N THR A 89 20.27 4.27 19.09
CA THR A 89 20.88 3.40 18.07
C THR A 89 19.86 2.39 17.58
N LEU A 90 19.66 2.32 16.26
CA LEU A 90 18.76 1.37 15.61
C LEU A 90 19.57 0.34 14.83
N TYR A 91 19.24 -0.93 15.01
CA TYR A 91 19.80 -2.03 14.22
C TYR A 91 18.84 -2.35 13.08
N LEU A 92 19.22 -1.96 11.86
CA LEU A 92 18.45 -2.27 10.65
C LEU A 92 19.05 -3.51 9.99
N VAL A 93 18.27 -4.57 9.89
CA VAL A 93 18.64 -5.76 9.11
C VAL A 93 18.21 -5.52 7.67
N LEU A 94 19.18 -5.48 6.77
CA LEU A 94 18.96 -5.41 5.33
C LEU A 94 19.33 -6.76 4.75
N ASP A 95 18.32 -7.45 4.20
CA ASP A 95 18.51 -8.72 3.52
C ASP A 95 18.03 -8.64 2.08
N ARG A 96 18.70 -9.36 1.19
CA ARG A 96 18.36 -9.43 -0.25
C ARG A 96 17.63 -10.73 -0.53
N THR A 97 16.37 -10.65 -0.91
CA THR A 97 15.66 -11.79 -1.48
C THR A 97 16.08 -11.97 -2.94
N GLN A 98 16.59 -13.15 -3.29
CA GLN A 98 16.90 -13.54 -4.68
C GLN A 98 15.63 -13.94 -5.44
#